data_AF-A0A524MJ30-F1
#
_entry.id   AF-A0A524MJ30-F1
#
_cell.length_a   1.000
_cell.length_b   1.000
_cell.length_c   1.000
_cell.angle_alpha   90.00
_cell.angle_beta   90.00
_cell.angle_gamma   90.00
#
_symmetry.space_group_name_H-M   'P 1'
#
loop_
_entity.id
_entity.type
_entity.pdbx_description
1 polymer ?
#
loop_
_entity_poly.entity_id
_entity_poly.type
_entity_poly.pdbx_seq_one_letter_code
_entity_poly.pdbx_strand_id
1 'polypeptide(L)'
;MRGERLQQALDEETTYNQLRQNIQVGFPDTQKRQHATGEVNVGNIQFVPVANGLQINAQSRSNSHNYAQSMIFTGVETAPEGAPDTASYMGTDGETHNITPIALAGSRAKVNCSCLDFHYRFAKLNYSADALVGNPPPLYQRKTQTRPPANPARVPGICKHIIRLVDMLKQQGILR
;
A
#
# COMPACT_ATOMS: atom_id res chain seq x y z
N MET A 1 5.74 35.69 -0.29
CA MET A 1 5.48 34.39 -0.94
C MET A 1 6.37 33.28 -0.38
N ARG A 2 6.16 32.85 0.88
CA ARG A 2 6.94 31.76 1.51
C ARG A 2 6.08 30.77 2.31
N GLY A 3 4.77 31.01 2.39
CA GLY A 3 3.81 30.15 3.09
C GLY A 3 3.14 29.09 2.21
N GLU A 4 3.02 29.33 0.90
CA GLU A 4 2.28 28.41 0.02
C GLU A 4 3.00 27.08 -0.25
N ARG A 5 4.35 27.06 -0.27
CA ARG A 5 5.11 25.80 -0.47
C ARG A 5 5.12 24.88 0.75
N LEU A 6 4.90 25.42 1.95
CA LEU A 6 4.81 24.61 3.18
C LEU A 6 3.39 24.06 3.38
N GLN A 7 2.37 24.79 2.92
CA GLN A 7 0.99 24.32 2.90
C GLN A 7 0.82 23.17 1.88
N GLN A 8 1.48 23.28 0.71
CA GLN A 8 1.42 22.23 -0.33
C GLN A 8 2.04 20.90 0.13
N ALA A 9 3.02 20.93 1.04
CA ALA A 9 3.65 19.73 1.61
C ALA A 9 2.81 19.05 2.72
N LEU A 10 1.74 19.69 3.20
CA LEU A 10 0.83 19.14 4.22
C LEU A 10 -0.45 18.55 3.62
N ASP A 11 -0.78 18.89 2.37
CA ASP A 11 -1.94 18.37 1.63
C ASP A 11 -1.57 17.27 0.59
N GLU A 12 -0.30 16.90 0.46
CA GLU A 12 0.17 15.81 -0.40
C GLU A 12 -0.03 14.44 0.27
N GLU A 13 -1.28 14.06 0.50
CA GLU A 13 -1.62 12.68 0.84
C GLU A 13 -1.17 11.74 -0.28
N THR A 14 -0.38 10.72 0.06
CA THR A 14 0.29 9.89 -0.95
C THR A 14 -0.67 8.88 -1.59
N THR A 15 -0.72 8.83 -2.93
CA THR A 15 -1.46 7.80 -3.67
C THR A 15 -0.65 6.51 -3.80
N TYR A 16 -1.31 5.39 -4.09
CA TYR A 16 -0.59 4.13 -4.37
C TYR A 16 0.40 4.27 -5.53
N ASN A 17 0.01 4.97 -6.59
CA ASN A 17 0.88 5.18 -7.75
C ASN A 17 2.13 5.97 -7.39
N GLN A 18 2.02 6.97 -6.49
CA GLN A 18 3.19 7.70 -6.00
C GLN A 18 4.12 6.79 -5.18
N LEU A 19 3.57 5.95 -4.29
CA LEU A 19 4.37 4.96 -3.53
C LEU A 19 5.09 3.98 -4.48
N ARG A 20 4.43 3.55 -5.55
CA ARG A 20 5.01 2.66 -6.56
C ARG A 20 6.06 3.36 -7.42
N GLN A 21 5.86 4.62 -7.79
CA GLN A 21 6.84 5.37 -8.57
C GLN A 21 8.10 5.66 -7.74
N ASN A 22 7.94 5.99 -6.46
CA ASN A 22 9.05 6.25 -5.55
C ASN A 22 10.00 5.06 -5.44
N ILE A 23 9.49 3.83 -5.44
CA ILE A 23 10.37 2.66 -5.41
C ILE A 23 11.14 2.47 -6.72
N GLN A 24 10.56 2.84 -7.88
CA GLN A 24 11.25 2.74 -9.17
C GLN A 24 12.38 3.77 -9.28
N VAL A 25 12.15 4.99 -8.80
CA VAL A 25 13.14 6.08 -8.85
C VAL A 25 14.18 5.96 -7.73
N GLY A 26 13.76 5.56 -6.53
CA GLY A 26 14.62 5.50 -5.36
C GLY A 26 15.54 4.27 -5.28
N PHE A 27 15.33 3.28 -6.16
CA PHE A 27 16.06 2.01 -6.16
C PHE A 27 16.47 1.52 -7.56
N PRO A 28 17.12 2.36 -8.39
CA PRO A 28 17.41 2.05 -9.79
C PRO A 28 18.28 0.79 -9.96
N ASP A 29 19.13 0.47 -8.98
CA ASP A 29 20.08 -0.64 -9.04
C ASP A 29 19.62 -1.95 -8.35
N THR A 30 18.37 -2.03 -7.85
CA THR A 30 17.93 -3.22 -7.10
C THR A 30 17.35 -4.32 -8.01
N GLN A 31 18.25 -5.06 -8.66
CA GLN A 31 17.89 -5.93 -9.79
C GLN A 31 16.88 -7.08 -9.56
N LYS A 32 16.44 -7.45 -8.34
CA LYS A 32 15.48 -8.58 -8.16
C LYS A 32 14.52 -8.51 -6.97
N ARG A 33 14.95 -8.09 -5.77
CA ARG A 33 14.18 -8.35 -4.53
C ARG A 33 12.88 -7.56 -4.38
N GLN A 34 12.81 -6.34 -4.89
CA GLN A 34 11.64 -5.47 -4.74
C GLN A 34 10.54 -5.72 -5.79
N HIS A 35 10.89 -6.40 -6.89
CA HIS A 35 10.00 -6.65 -8.03
C HIS A 35 9.69 -8.12 -8.29
N ALA A 36 10.31 -9.06 -7.57
CA ALA A 36 10.00 -10.50 -7.64
C ALA A 36 8.65 -10.82 -6.97
N THR A 37 7.56 -10.33 -7.55
CA THR A 37 6.17 -10.55 -7.11
C THR A 37 5.66 -11.93 -7.48
N GLY A 38 6.24 -12.58 -8.50
CA GLY A 38 5.82 -13.91 -8.98
C GLY A 38 5.94 -15.05 -7.95
N GLU A 39 6.80 -14.90 -6.93
CA GLU A 39 6.96 -15.87 -5.85
C GLU A 39 6.01 -15.61 -4.66
N VAL A 40 5.23 -14.53 -4.71
CA VAL A 40 4.34 -14.12 -3.64
C VAL A 40 2.94 -14.66 -3.91
N ASN A 41 2.47 -15.54 -3.04
CA ASN A 41 1.09 -16.02 -3.04
C ASN A 41 0.31 -15.22 -2.00
N VAL A 42 -0.77 -14.56 -2.40
CA VAL A 42 -1.66 -13.84 -1.46
C VAL A 42 -2.91 -14.68 -1.24
N GLY A 43 -3.35 -14.75 0.00
CA GLY A 43 -4.58 -15.41 0.42
C GLY A 43 -5.19 -14.71 1.63
N ASN A 44 -6.29 -15.24 2.14
CA ASN A 44 -7.02 -14.70 3.29
C ASN A 44 -7.30 -13.19 3.14
N ILE A 45 -7.76 -12.78 1.95
CA ILE A 45 -8.15 -11.40 1.69
C ILE A 45 -9.47 -11.15 2.42
N GLN A 46 -9.47 -10.15 3.29
CA GLN A 46 -10.61 -9.68 4.05
C GLN A 46 -10.89 -8.23 3.69
N PHE A 47 -12.13 -7.97 3.30
CA PHE A 47 -12.61 -6.64 3.00
C PHE A 47 -13.36 -6.12 4.22
N VAL A 48 -12.85 -5.06 4.84
CA VAL A 48 -13.42 -4.42 6.02
C VAL A 48 -13.94 -3.06 5.57
N PRO A 49 -15.26 -2.91 5.39
CA PRO A 49 -15.87 -1.60 5.17
C PRO A 49 -15.50 -0.67 6.32
N VAL A 50 -15.08 0.55 6.00
CA VAL A 50 -14.79 1.59 6.99
C VAL A 50 -15.52 2.87 6.61
N ALA A 51 -15.65 3.80 7.56
CA ALA A 51 -16.30 5.07 7.29
C ALA A 51 -15.64 5.77 6.08
N ASN A 52 -16.42 5.99 5.02
CA ASN A 52 -15.97 6.60 3.76
C ASN A 52 -14.76 5.89 3.12
N GLY A 53 -14.68 4.55 3.20
CA GLY A 53 -13.54 3.83 2.63
C GLY A 53 -13.62 2.32 2.71
N LEU A 54 -12.52 1.68 2.30
CA LEU A 54 -12.35 0.24 2.33
C LEU A 54 -10.97 -0.10 2.89
N GLN A 55 -10.95 -0.88 3.97
CA GLN A 55 -9.74 -1.53 4.44
C GLN A 55 -9.65 -2.95 3.90
N ILE A 56 -8.49 -3.32 3.39
CA ILE A 56 -8.19 -4.63 2.83
C ILE A 56 -7.07 -5.23 3.65
N ASN A 57 -7.36 -6.31 4.36
CA ASN A 57 -6.36 -7.11 5.07
C ASN A 57 -6.07 -8.36 4.25
N ALA A 58 -4.82 -8.78 4.20
CA ALA A 58 -4.46 -10.02 3.53
C ALA A 58 -3.24 -10.67 4.17
N GLN A 59 -3.04 -11.94 3.85
CA GLN A 59 -1.83 -12.67 4.17
C GLN A 59 -1.11 -13.05 2.89
N SER A 60 0.20 -12.86 2.87
CA SER A 60 1.04 -13.29 1.75
C SER A 60 2.07 -14.30 2.21
N ARG A 61 2.33 -15.32 1.40
CA ARG A 61 3.34 -16.33 1.61
C ARG A 61 4.43 -16.20 0.56
N SER A 62 5.68 -16.08 1.01
CA SER A 62 6.87 -16.11 0.15
C SER A 62 8.04 -16.73 0.91
N ASN A 63 8.81 -17.62 0.29
CA ASN A 63 9.96 -18.31 0.91
C ASN A 63 9.63 -18.94 2.27
N SER A 64 8.49 -19.64 2.37
CA SER A 64 8.01 -20.27 3.62
C SER A 64 7.72 -19.33 4.79
N HIS A 65 7.61 -18.02 4.55
CA HIS A 65 7.22 -17.04 5.54
C HIS A 65 5.88 -16.41 5.18
N ASN A 66 5.07 -16.18 6.21
CA ASN A 66 3.79 -15.49 6.11
C ASN A 66 3.97 -14.03 6.52
N TYR A 67 3.40 -13.12 5.74
CA TYR A 67 3.43 -11.68 5.98
C TYR A 67 2.01 -11.15 5.97
N ALA A 68 1.63 -10.49 7.05
CA ALA A 68 0.38 -9.76 7.14
C ALA A 68 0.54 -8.41 6.42
N GLN A 69 -0.50 -8.00 5.72
CA GLN A 69 -0.52 -6.73 5.01
C GLN A 69 -1.90 -6.11 5.09
N SER A 70 -1.93 -4.79 5.15
CA SER A 70 -3.16 -4.01 5.20
C SER A 70 -3.06 -2.81 4.27
N MET A 71 -4.16 -2.47 3.64
CA MET A 71 -4.28 -1.29 2.79
C MET A 71 -5.63 -0.64 3.03
N ILE A 72 -5.65 0.68 3.15
CA ILE A 72 -6.88 1.45 3.36
C ILE A 72 -7.00 2.43 2.22
N PHE A 73 -8.12 2.38 1.50
CA PHE A 73 -8.54 3.38 0.53
C PHE A 73 -9.63 4.24 1.14
N THR A 74 -9.52 5.55 1.00
CA THR A 74 -10.55 6.52 1.41
C THR A 74 -11.27 7.06 0.19
N GLY A 75 -12.53 7.47 0.36
CA GLY A 75 -13.37 7.96 -0.74
C GLY A 75 -13.80 6.84 -1.69
N VAL A 76 -14.07 5.64 -1.17
CA VAL A 76 -14.57 4.54 -1.97
C VAL A 76 -16.06 4.75 -2.23
N GLU A 77 -16.43 4.93 -3.49
CA GLU A 77 -17.80 5.16 -3.91
C GLU A 77 -18.59 3.85 -3.98
N THR A 78 -19.71 3.79 -3.25
CA THR A 78 -20.67 2.70 -3.36
C THR A 78 -21.46 2.81 -4.65
N ALA A 79 -21.72 1.70 -5.30
CA ALA A 79 -22.52 1.64 -6.52
C ALA A 79 -23.86 0.93 -6.27
N PRO A 80 -24.94 1.30 -6.99
CA PRO A 80 -26.19 0.56 -6.96
C PRO A 80 -25.99 -0.88 -7.45
N GLU A 81 -26.79 -1.81 -6.93
CA GLU A 81 -26.82 -3.18 -7.41
C GLU A 81 -27.18 -3.22 -8.90
N GLY A 82 -26.43 -4.01 -9.68
CA GLY A 82 -26.64 -4.17 -11.13
C GLY A 82 -26.16 -3.01 -12.01
N ALA A 83 -25.53 -1.97 -11.43
CA ALA A 83 -24.90 -0.93 -12.24
C ALA A 83 -23.72 -1.50 -13.07
N PRO A 84 -23.55 -1.07 -14.32
CA PRO A 84 -22.45 -1.51 -15.16
C PRO A 84 -21.10 -1.05 -14.58
N ASP A 85 -20.03 -1.79 -14.89
CA ASP A 85 -18.65 -1.47 -14.48
C ASP A 85 -18.44 -1.36 -12.97
N THR A 86 -19.23 -2.10 -12.18
CA THR A 86 -19.08 -2.19 -10.73
C THR A 86 -18.24 -3.39 -10.32
N ALA A 87 -17.64 -3.30 -9.13
CA ALA A 87 -17.00 -4.43 -8.47
C ALA A 87 -17.73 -4.77 -7.17
N SER A 88 -17.84 -6.06 -6.89
CA SER A 88 -18.51 -6.55 -5.68
C SER A 88 -17.53 -7.30 -4.78
N TYR A 89 -17.69 -7.16 -3.47
CA TYR A 89 -16.95 -7.95 -2.49
C TYR A 89 -17.84 -8.31 -1.30
N MET A 90 -17.51 -9.43 -0.64
CA MET A 90 -18.11 -9.81 0.64
C MET A 90 -17.33 -9.13 1.76
N GLY A 91 -17.99 -8.27 2.52
CA GLY A 91 -17.42 -7.61 3.69
C GLY A 91 -17.27 -8.56 4.88
N THR A 92 -16.43 -8.20 5.84
CA THR A 92 -16.32 -8.93 7.12
C THR A 92 -17.57 -8.80 8.01
N ASP A 93 -18.47 -7.89 7.66
CA ASP A 93 -19.82 -7.76 8.22
C ASP A 93 -20.80 -8.82 7.69
N GLY A 94 -20.42 -9.58 6.66
CA GLY A 94 -21.25 -10.59 6.02
C GLY A 94 -22.19 -10.04 4.94
N GLU A 95 -22.04 -8.76 4.57
CA GLU A 95 -22.81 -8.13 3.51
C GLU A 95 -22.02 -8.06 2.20
N THR A 96 -22.72 -8.17 1.07
CA THR A 96 -22.12 -7.92 -0.24
C THR A 96 -22.18 -6.43 -0.53
N HIS A 97 -21.00 -5.83 -0.77
CA HIS A 97 -20.86 -4.42 -1.09
C HIS A 97 -20.55 -4.26 -2.57
N ASN A 98 -21.26 -3.35 -3.24
CA ASN A 98 -21.00 -2.96 -4.62
C ASN A 98 -20.31 -1.60 -4.63
N ILE A 99 -19.22 -1.47 -5.37
CA ILE A 99 -18.42 -0.25 -5.46
C ILE A 99 -18.08 0.08 -6.90
N THR A 100 -17.83 1.36 -7.15
CA THR A 100 -17.07 1.78 -8.32
C THR A 100 -15.61 1.32 -8.14
N PRO A 101 -14.99 0.64 -9.13
CA PRO A 101 -13.59 0.24 -9.04
C PRO A 101 -12.67 1.40 -8.68
N ILE A 102 -11.84 1.18 -7.65
CA ILE A 102 -11.01 2.22 -7.03
C ILE A 102 -9.87 2.58 -8.00
N ALA A 103 -9.78 3.86 -8.38
CA ALA A 103 -8.77 4.35 -9.31
C ALA A 103 -7.46 4.72 -8.58
N LEU A 104 -6.39 3.95 -8.81
CA LEU A 104 -5.14 4.10 -8.04
C LEU A 104 -4.42 5.45 -8.24
N ALA A 105 -4.70 6.15 -9.33
CA ALA A 105 -4.09 7.44 -9.63
C ALA A 105 -4.70 8.60 -8.81
N GLY A 106 -5.97 8.48 -8.41
CA GLY A 106 -6.68 9.52 -7.66
C GLY A 106 -7.05 9.13 -6.23
N SER A 107 -6.98 7.85 -5.89
CA SER A 107 -7.34 7.37 -4.55
C SER A 107 -6.16 7.46 -3.59
N ARG A 108 -6.44 8.08 -2.43
CA ARG A 108 -5.55 8.11 -1.27
C ARG A 108 -5.45 6.69 -0.69
N ALA A 109 -4.23 6.27 -0.38
CA ALA A 109 -3.97 4.91 0.08
C ALA A 109 -2.99 4.90 1.25
N LYS A 110 -3.38 4.29 2.36
CA LYS A 110 -2.48 3.95 3.47
C LYS A 110 -2.12 2.48 3.37
N VAL A 111 -0.87 2.12 3.61
CA VAL A 111 -0.37 0.74 3.50
C VAL A 111 0.43 0.33 4.73
N ASN A 112 0.42 -0.96 5.05
CA ASN A 112 1.34 -1.55 6.02
C ASN A 112 1.62 -3.02 5.65
N CYS A 113 2.82 -3.49 5.95
CA CYS A 113 3.21 -4.89 5.75
C CYS A 113 4.18 -5.32 6.85
N SER A 114 4.01 -6.54 7.36
CA SER A 114 4.85 -7.10 8.42
C SER A 114 6.23 -7.58 7.93
N CYS A 115 6.57 -7.40 6.65
CA CYS A 115 7.85 -7.82 6.14
C CYS A 115 8.98 -6.86 6.55
N LEU A 116 10.18 -7.40 6.76
CA LEU A 116 11.35 -6.60 7.18
C LEU A 116 11.73 -5.53 6.13
N ASP A 117 11.44 -5.79 4.86
CA ASP A 117 11.70 -4.83 3.79
C ASP A 117 10.85 -3.57 3.98
N PHE A 118 9.55 -3.75 4.23
CA PHE A 118 8.64 -2.65 4.52
C PHE A 118 9.02 -1.94 5.82
N HIS A 119 9.22 -2.72 6.89
CA HIS A 119 9.54 -2.20 8.21
C HIS A 119 10.79 -1.30 8.21
N TYR A 120 11.90 -1.76 7.61
CA TYR A 120 13.16 -1.02 7.65
C TYR A 120 13.31 0.03 6.56
N ARG A 121 12.63 -0.12 5.41
CA ARG A 121 12.81 0.81 4.27
C ARG A 121 11.73 1.87 4.17
N PHE A 122 10.48 1.53 4.51
CA PHE A 122 9.33 2.35 4.12
C PHE A 122 8.49 2.80 5.30
N ALA A 123 8.25 1.96 6.31
CA ALA A 123 7.25 2.21 7.34
C ALA A 123 7.36 3.60 8.00
N LYS A 124 8.58 4.02 8.39
CA LYS A 124 8.80 5.34 8.98
C LYS A 124 8.53 6.48 7.99
N LEU A 125 8.96 6.34 6.74
CA LEU A 125 8.79 7.36 5.72
C LEU A 125 7.32 7.47 5.28
N ASN A 126 6.63 6.33 5.19
CA ASN A 126 5.19 6.28 4.97
C ASN A 126 4.45 6.96 6.12
N TYR A 127 4.87 6.77 7.38
CA TYR A 127 4.26 7.49 8.50
C TYR A 127 4.43 9.01 8.38
N SER A 128 5.64 9.47 8.02
CA SER A 128 5.90 10.89 7.79
C SER A 128 5.12 11.48 6.59
N ALA A 129 4.66 10.64 5.66
CA ALA A 129 3.89 11.01 4.47
C ALA A 129 2.38 10.68 4.58
N ASP A 130 1.89 10.42 5.80
CA ASP A 130 0.53 9.98 6.12
C ASP A 130 0.02 8.76 5.29
N ALA A 131 0.93 7.89 4.89
CA ALA A 131 0.69 6.72 4.05
C ALA A 131 0.85 5.39 4.81
N LEU A 132 1.01 5.41 6.14
CA LEU A 132 1.15 4.21 6.97
C LEU A 132 -0.18 3.84 7.63
N VAL A 133 -0.55 2.55 7.57
CA VAL A 133 -1.60 2.00 8.43
C VAL A 133 -1.02 1.66 9.81
N GLY A 134 -1.47 2.37 10.84
CA GLY A 134 -1.05 2.16 12.23
C GLY A 134 0.17 2.98 12.64
N ASN A 135 0.75 2.63 13.79
CA ASN A 135 1.89 3.36 14.36
C ASN A 135 3.22 3.02 13.66
N PRO A 136 4.15 3.98 13.56
CA PRO A 136 5.45 3.73 12.96
C PRO A 136 6.26 2.79 13.85
N PRO A 137 7.11 1.93 13.27
CA PRO A 137 8.04 1.15 14.06
C PRO A 137 9.09 2.06 14.74
N PRO A 138 9.75 1.56 15.80
CA PRO A 138 10.85 2.28 16.41
C PRO A 138 11.95 2.58 15.38
N LEU A 139 12.63 3.70 15.59
CA LEU A 139 13.73 4.16 14.76
C LEU A 139 14.76 3.05 14.53
N TYR A 140 14.99 2.68 13.27
CA TYR A 140 16.04 1.72 12.93
C TYR A 140 17.41 2.30 13.29
N GLN A 141 18.07 1.68 14.26
CA GLN A 141 19.46 1.97 14.59
C GLN A 141 20.35 1.06 13.74
N ARG A 142 21.12 1.68 12.85
CA ARG A 142 22.03 0.98 11.96
C ARG A 142 23.13 0.29 12.77
N LYS A 143 23.24 -1.03 12.64
CA LYS A 143 24.25 -1.84 13.37
C LYS A 143 25.66 -1.81 12.76
N THR A 144 25.81 -1.36 11.52
CA THR A 144 27.07 -1.44 10.76
C THR A 144 27.33 -0.16 9.97
N GLN A 145 28.56 0.33 9.89
CA GLN A 145 28.88 1.53 9.07
C GLN A 145 29.23 1.22 7.61
N THR A 146 29.41 -0.05 7.24
CA THR A 146 29.89 -0.47 5.91
C THR A 146 28.77 -0.72 4.89
N ARG A 147 27.56 -1.10 5.35
CA ARG A 147 26.44 -1.42 4.44
C ARG A 147 25.63 -0.18 4.05
N PRO A 148 25.50 0.20 2.76
CA PRO A 148 24.76 1.40 2.38
C PRO A 148 23.30 1.37 2.85
N PRO A 149 22.65 2.54 3.00
CA PRO A 149 21.25 2.62 3.40
C PRO A 149 20.35 1.76 2.52
N ALA A 150 19.44 1.01 3.14
CA ALA A 150 18.49 0.16 2.42
C ALA A 150 17.39 0.94 1.70
N ASN A 151 17.33 2.28 1.86
CA ASN A 151 16.53 3.23 1.10
C ASN A 151 17.36 4.52 0.91
N PRO A 152 18.29 4.55 -0.08
CA PRO A 152 19.22 5.66 -0.26
C PRO A 152 18.52 6.99 -0.52
N ALA A 153 17.43 6.98 -1.30
CA ALA A 153 16.65 8.16 -1.65
C ALA A 153 15.74 8.67 -0.51
N ARG A 154 15.58 7.89 0.57
CA ARG A 154 14.73 8.23 1.73
C ARG A 154 13.29 8.60 1.34
N VAL A 155 12.73 7.87 0.38
CA VAL A 155 11.35 8.08 -0.11
C VAL A 155 10.35 7.07 0.47
N PRO A 156 9.07 7.45 0.69
CA PRO A 156 8.02 6.50 1.06
C PRO A 156 7.78 5.50 -0.09
N GLY A 157 7.28 4.32 0.22
CA GLY A 157 7.12 3.26 -0.78
C GLY A 157 6.35 2.03 -0.30
N ILE A 158 6.37 0.99 -1.14
CA ILE A 158 5.68 -0.27 -0.94
C ILE A 158 6.62 -1.45 -1.16
N CYS A 159 6.37 -2.55 -0.47
CA CYS A 159 7.10 -3.80 -0.68
C CYS A 159 6.42 -4.65 -1.77
N LYS A 160 7.12 -5.70 -2.24
CA LYS A 160 6.59 -6.64 -3.23
C LYS A 160 5.29 -7.33 -2.82
N HIS A 161 5.03 -7.48 -1.51
CA HIS A 161 3.81 -8.09 -0.99
C HIS A 161 2.58 -7.21 -1.28
N ILE A 162 2.70 -5.91 -1.02
CA ILE A 162 1.66 -4.92 -1.34
C ILE A 162 1.46 -4.81 -2.87
N ILE A 163 2.54 -4.83 -3.66
CA ILE A 163 2.43 -4.82 -5.12
C ILE A 163 1.61 -6.02 -5.60
N ARG A 164 1.92 -7.22 -5.10
CA ARG A 164 1.20 -8.45 -5.47
C ARG A 164 -0.27 -8.40 -5.05
N LEU A 165 -0.57 -7.85 -3.87
CA LEU A 165 -1.96 -7.64 -3.42
C LEU A 165 -2.71 -6.73 -4.40
N VAL A 166 -2.11 -5.62 -4.80
CA VAL A 166 -2.72 -4.71 -5.79
C VAL A 166 -2.94 -5.39 -7.13
N ASP A 167 -1.97 -6.16 -7.61
CA ASP A 167 -2.12 -6.90 -8.88
C ASP A 167 -3.32 -7.87 -8.81
N MET A 168 -3.52 -8.55 -7.67
CA MET A 168 -4.67 -9.44 -7.48
C MET A 168 -5.99 -8.68 -7.38
N LEU A 169 -6.03 -7.56 -6.68
CA LEU A 169 -7.23 -6.74 -6.58
C LEU A 169 -7.60 -6.09 -7.92
N LYS A 170 -6.61 -5.77 -8.78
CA LYS A 170 -6.85 -5.37 -10.17
C LYS A 170 -7.46 -6.51 -10.99
N GLN A 171 -6.95 -7.74 -10.84
CA GLN A 171 -7.50 -8.92 -11.50
C GLN A 171 -8.94 -9.23 -11.07
N GLN A 172 -9.29 -8.89 -9.82
CA GLN A 172 -10.65 -9.01 -9.28
C GLN A 172 -11.58 -7.84 -9.66
N GLY A 173 -11.09 -6.83 -10.38
CA GLY A 173 -11.86 -5.64 -10.74
C GLY A 173 -12.09 -4.64 -9.61
N ILE A 174 -11.61 -4.92 -8.40
CA ILE A 174 -11.72 -4.01 -7.23
C ILE A 174 -10.91 -2.72 -7.45
N LEU A 175 -9.78 -2.82 -8.14
CA LEU A 175 -8.90 -1.70 -8.47
C LEU A 175 -8.79 -1.52 -9.99
N ARG A 176 -8.66 -0.26 -10.44
CA ARG A 176 -8.27 0.10 -11.80
C ARG A 176 -7.00 0.94 -11.81
#